data_AF-A0A2V8LEE3-F1
#
_entry.id   AF-A0A2V8LEE3-F1
#
_cell.length_a   1.000
_cell.length_b   1.000
_cell.length_c   1.000
_cell.angle_alpha   90.00
_cell.angle_beta   90.00
_cell.angle_gamma   90.00
#
_symmetry.space_group_name_H-M   'P 1'
#
loop_
_entity.id
_entity.type
_entity.pdbx_description
1 polymer ?
#
loop_
_entity_poly.entity_id
_entity_poly.type
_entity_poly.pdbx_seq_one_letter_code
_entity_poly.pdbx_strand_id
1 'polypeptide(L)'
;MNDEPAVKSTGGTSTEGPLLLRDQYGGIDYDSLPDVIQWFLDYDQRVAMIKHPKVEELFQWKQEQSRNAGEDIFNFNRAEDRVAIGIIQSIAQNSTERELHAWIGQLLNALDQASKSTEQVVANYRLDMNSTRSMIDEAQKIPAASIRNNFLIDCWLEALCTAEIRVLGWLYQEFYARPFHPSNF
;
A
#
# COMPACT_ATOMS: atom_id res chain seq x y z
N MET A 1 -30.00 16.79 46.73
CA MET A 1 -29.77 15.36 46.49
C MET A 1 -29.71 15.24 44.98
N ASN A 2 -28.50 15.43 44.45
CA ASN A 2 -28.22 15.52 43.03
C ASN A 2 -27.86 14.12 42.56
N ASP A 3 -28.53 13.61 41.53
CA ASP A 3 -28.00 12.52 40.71
C ASP A 3 -27.93 13.03 39.28
N GLU A 4 -26.68 13.14 38.80
CA GLU A 4 -26.27 13.54 37.46
C GLU A 4 -26.68 12.51 36.40
N PRO A 5 -26.89 12.94 35.14
CA PRO A 5 -27.09 12.04 34.02
C PRO A 5 -25.77 11.37 33.61
N ALA A 6 -25.89 10.08 33.24
CA ALA A 6 -24.81 9.25 32.76
C ALA A 6 -23.99 9.94 31.66
N VAL A 7 -22.70 10.11 31.94
CA VAL A 7 -21.68 10.61 31.04
C VAL A 7 -21.63 9.74 29.78
N LYS A 8 -21.88 10.36 28.62
CA LYS A 8 -21.51 9.84 27.31
C LYS A 8 -20.00 9.56 27.33
N SER A 9 -19.61 8.31 27.10
CA SER A 9 -18.21 7.96 26.87
C SER A 9 -17.75 8.60 25.56
N THR A 10 -17.11 9.76 25.69
CA THR A 10 -16.38 10.44 24.63
C THR A 10 -15.02 9.80 24.47
N GLY A 11 -14.72 9.37 23.23
CA GLY A 11 -13.40 9.40 22.61
C GLY A 11 -12.25 8.75 23.39
N GLY A 12 -12.08 7.44 23.21
CA GLY A 12 -10.76 6.82 23.37
C GLY A 12 -9.98 7.02 22.08
N THR A 13 -8.96 7.88 22.10
CA THR A 13 -7.85 7.81 21.14
C THR A 13 -7.07 6.54 21.44
N SER A 14 -7.45 5.43 20.82
CA SER A 14 -6.76 4.16 21.04
C SER A 14 -5.48 4.12 20.19
N THR A 15 -4.35 4.13 20.88
CA THR A 15 -3.06 3.57 20.45
C THR A 15 -3.10 2.03 20.37
N GLU A 16 -4.29 1.43 20.50
CA GLU A 16 -4.54 0.01 20.29
C GLU A 16 -4.48 -0.27 18.78
N GLY A 17 -3.91 -1.41 18.40
CA GLY A 17 -3.62 -1.75 17.01
C GLY A 17 -4.85 -1.77 16.09
N PRO A 18 -4.66 -2.13 14.81
CA PRO A 18 -5.76 -2.17 13.84
C PRO A 18 -6.87 -3.10 14.33
N LEU A 19 -8.12 -2.61 14.28
CA LEU A 19 -9.29 -3.31 14.78
C LEU A 19 -9.87 -4.21 13.67
N LEU A 20 -9.51 -5.49 13.70
CA LEU A 20 -10.11 -6.50 12.83
C LEU A 20 -11.18 -7.25 13.61
N LEU A 21 -12.44 -7.03 13.23
CA LEU A 21 -13.58 -7.62 13.91
C LEU A 21 -13.76 -9.09 13.51
N ARG A 22 -14.46 -9.83 14.37
CA ARG A 22 -14.87 -11.20 14.13
C ARG A 22 -16.39 -11.27 14.07
N ASP A 23 -16.90 -12.10 13.16
CA ASP A 23 -18.33 -12.35 13.06
C ASP A 23 -18.83 -13.22 14.23
N GLN A 24 -20.15 -13.45 14.26
CA GLN A 24 -20.82 -14.27 15.27
C GLN A 24 -20.38 -15.75 15.32
N TYR A 25 -19.66 -16.23 14.30
CA TYR A 25 -19.11 -17.58 14.22
C TYR A 25 -17.60 -17.62 14.49
N GLY A 26 -16.98 -16.47 14.82
CA GLY A 26 -15.54 -16.33 15.03
C GLY A 26 -14.74 -16.20 13.73
N GLY A 27 -15.41 -16.10 12.58
CA GLY A 27 -14.81 -15.78 11.29
C GLY A 27 -14.39 -14.32 11.21
N ILE A 28 -13.66 -13.95 10.16
CA ILE A 28 -13.28 -12.56 9.91
C ILE A 28 -14.49 -11.76 9.45
N ASP A 29 -14.74 -10.62 10.08
CA ASP A 29 -15.70 -9.65 9.57
C ASP A 29 -15.02 -8.76 8.51
N TYR A 30 -15.29 -9.06 7.23
CA TYR A 30 -14.72 -8.35 6.10
C TYR A 30 -15.15 -6.87 6.04
N ASP A 31 -16.25 -6.49 6.70
CA ASP A 31 -16.71 -5.10 6.76
C ASP A 31 -15.78 -4.23 7.63
N SER A 32 -14.93 -4.85 8.46
CA SER A 32 -13.91 -4.15 9.27
C SER A 32 -12.57 -3.92 8.54
N LEU A 33 -12.39 -4.48 7.33
CA LEU A 33 -11.15 -4.29 6.56
C LEU A 33 -10.83 -2.82 6.24
N PRO A 34 -11.79 -1.96 5.85
CA PRO A 34 -11.51 -0.55 5.62
C PRO A 34 -10.91 0.16 6.84
N ASP A 35 -11.40 -0.16 8.05
CA ASP A 35 -10.89 0.43 9.30
C ASP A 35 -9.46 -0.02 9.59
N VAL A 36 -9.14 -1.29 9.32
CA VAL A 36 -7.76 -1.81 9.40
C VAL A 36 -6.85 -1.06 8.44
N ILE A 37 -7.25 -0.92 7.17
CA ILE A 37 -6.46 -0.23 6.15
C ILE A 37 -6.25 1.24 6.55
N GLN A 38 -7.30 1.91 7.03
CA GLN A 38 -7.24 3.28 7.50
C GLN A 38 -6.24 3.44 8.65
N TRP A 39 -6.26 2.51 9.62
CA TRP A 39 -5.29 2.51 10.72
C TRP A 39 -3.85 2.44 10.20
N PHE A 40 -3.56 1.56 9.23
CA PHE A 40 -2.22 1.47 8.64
C PHE A 40 -1.82 2.76 7.90
N LEU A 41 -2.74 3.37 7.15
CA LEU A 41 -2.52 4.65 6.47
C LEU A 41 -2.21 5.79 7.44
N ASP A 42 -2.72 5.73 8.67
CA ASP A 42 -2.56 6.79 9.66
C ASP A 42 -1.38 6.55 10.62
N TYR A 43 -1.03 5.29 10.90
CA TYR A 43 -0.09 4.94 11.96
C TYR A 43 1.15 4.12 11.53
N ASP A 44 1.10 3.32 10.45
CA ASP A 44 2.31 2.65 9.95
C ASP A 44 3.05 3.58 8.98
N GLN A 45 4.24 4.04 9.38
CA GLN A 45 5.03 4.99 8.59
C GLN A 45 5.34 4.51 7.16
N ARG A 46 5.46 3.20 6.94
CA ARG A 46 5.77 2.65 5.62
C ARG A 46 4.53 2.62 4.73
N VAL A 47 3.36 2.39 5.31
CA VAL A 47 2.07 2.48 4.59
C VAL A 47 1.68 3.93 4.36
N ALA A 48 1.80 4.79 5.38
CA ALA A 48 1.52 6.22 5.31
C ALA A 48 2.35 6.96 4.25
N MET A 49 3.49 6.39 3.82
CA MET A 49 4.28 6.89 2.69
C MET A 49 3.46 7.04 1.40
N ILE A 50 2.39 6.23 1.22
CA ILE A 50 1.52 6.36 0.06
C ILE A 50 0.83 7.73 -0.02
N LYS A 51 0.58 8.37 1.14
CA LYS A 51 -0.01 9.71 1.24
C LYS A 51 1.01 10.83 0.98
N HIS A 52 2.29 10.49 0.80
CA HIS A 52 3.33 11.49 0.57
C HIS A 52 3.10 12.19 -0.78
N PRO A 53 3.22 13.53 -0.88
CA PRO A 53 2.94 14.26 -2.11
C PRO A 53 3.70 13.76 -3.35
N LYS A 54 4.94 13.29 -3.18
CA LYS A 54 5.70 12.67 -4.28
C LYS A 54 5.08 11.37 -4.79
N VAL A 55 4.54 10.55 -3.90
CA VAL A 55 3.90 9.29 -4.29
C VAL A 55 2.57 9.57 -4.97
N GLU A 56 1.82 10.56 -4.48
CA GLU A 56 0.61 11.04 -5.14
C GLU A 56 0.93 11.59 -6.55
N GLU A 57 1.98 12.38 -6.70
CA GLU A 57 2.44 12.87 -8.01
C GLU A 57 2.77 11.70 -8.98
N LEU A 58 3.53 10.69 -8.52
CA LEU A 58 3.83 9.49 -9.30
C LEU A 58 2.56 8.73 -9.71
N PHE A 59 1.62 8.60 -8.77
CA PHE A 59 0.36 7.92 -9.01
C PHE A 59 -0.46 8.61 -10.10
N GLN A 60 -0.60 9.94 -10.02
CA GLN A 60 -1.29 10.73 -11.04
C GLN A 60 -0.61 10.62 -12.40
N TRP A 61 0.73 10.66 -12.43
CA TRP A 61 1.49 10.42 -13.65
C TRP A 61 1.24 9.02 -14.23
N LYS A 62 1.20 7.97 -13.40
CA LYS A 62 0.94 6.61 -13.86
C LYS A 62 -0.46 6.47 -14.44
N GLN A 63 -1.48 7.06 -13.82
CA GLN A 63 -2.85 7.06 -14.36
C GLN A 63 -2.91 7.75 -15.72
N GLU A 64 -2.25 8.90 -15.86
CA GLU A 64 -2.19 9.61 -17.13
C GLU A 64 -1.42 8.82 -18.19
N GLN A 65 -0.33 8.15 -17.82
CA GLN A 65 0.42 7.28 -18.73
C GLN A 65 -0.43 6.10 -19.24
N SER A 66 -1.18 5.45 -18.35
CA SER A 66 -2.12 4.38 -18.72
C SER A 66 -3.26 4.87 -19.61
N ARG A 67 -3.83 6.04 -19.31
CA ARG A 67 -4.86 6.69 -20.14
C ARG A 67 -4.35 6.96 -21.56
N ASN A 68 -3.12 7.48 -21.67
CA ASN A 68 -2.48 7.74 -22.96
C ASN A 68 -2.15 6.45 -23.73
N ALA A 69 -1.93 5.34 -23.05
CA ALA A 69 -1.75 4.02 -23.65
C ALA A 69 -3.06 3.34 -24.06
N GLY A 70 -4.22 3.90 -23.70
CA GLY A 70 -5.54 3.31 -23.97
C GLY A 70 -5.84 2.09 -23.11
N GLU A 71 -5.18 1.95 -21.95
CA GLU A 71 -5.46 0.89 -20.98
C GLU A 71 -6.83 1.13 -20.32
N ASP A 72 -7.60 0.06 -20.13
CA ASP A 72 -8.84 0.12 -19.36
C ASP A 72 -8.49 0.19 -17.87
N ILE A 73 -8.45 1.42 -17.33
CA ILE A 73 -8.08 1.68 -15.94
C ILE A 73 -9.28 2.12 -15.13
N PHE A 74 -9.37 1.59 -13.91
CA PHE A 74 -10.22 2.17 -12.89
C PHE A 74 -9.60 3.51 -12.45
N ASN A 75 -10.34 4.60 -12.58
CA ASN A 75 -9.87 5.92 -12.16
C ASN A 75 -9.99 6.05 -10.64
N PHE A 76 -8.85 6.19 -9.96
CA PHE A 76 -8.85 6.54 -8.54
C PHE A 76 -8.50 8.02 -8.37
N ASN A 77 -9.10 8.67 -7.39
CA ASN A 77 -8.79 10.07 -7.12
C ASN A 77 -7.45 10.22 -6.43
N ARG A 78 -7.05 9.24 -5.62
CA ARG A 78 -5.84 9.25 -4.79
C ARG A 78 -5.12 7.91 -4.79
N ALA A 79 -3.83 7.95 -4.47
CA ALA A 79 -3.01 6.74 -4.33
C ALA A 79 -3.52 5.84 -3.17
N GLU A 80 -4.02 6.45 -2.09
CA GLU A 80 -4.60 5.73 -0.94
C GLU A 80 -5.81 4.87 -1.33
N ASP A 81 -6.69 5.39 -2.20
CA ASP A 81 -7.86 4.66 -2.69
C ASP A 81 -7.43 3.43 -3.51
N ARG A 82 -6.39 3.59 -4.34
CA ARG A 82 -5.82 2.48 -5.13
C ARG A 82 -5.22 1.40 -4.22
N VAL A 83 -4.53 1.78 -3.16
CA VAL A 83 -3.99 0.81 -2.18
C VAL A 83 -5.12 0.08 -1.47
N ALA A 84 -6.11 0.80 -0.96
CA ALA A 84 -7.22 0.22 -0.22
C ALA A 84 -7.99 -0.83 -1.05
N ILE A 85 -8.35 -0.47 -2.29
CA ILE A 85 -9.01 -1.40 -3.21
C ILE A 85 -8.11 -2.58 -3.59
N GLY A 86 -6.81 -2.35 -3.79
CA GLY A 86 -5.85 -3.41 -4.07
C GLY A 86 -5.78 -4.46 -2.95
N ILE A 87 -5.75 -4.02 -1.68
CA ILE A 87 -5.75 -4.90 -0.51
C ILE A 87 -7.06 -5.70 -0.42
N ILE A 88 -8.20 -5.04 -0.55
CA ILE A 88 -9.52 -5.69 -0.49
C ILE A 88 -9.66 -6.73 -1.60
N GLN A 89 -9.27 -6.39 -2.83
CA GLN A 89 -9.28 -7.31 -3.97
C GLN A 89 -8.34 -8.49 -3.76
N SER A 90 -7.13 -8.24 -3.23
CA SER A 90 -6.16 -9.30 -2.92
C SER A 90 -6.75 -10.34 -1.98
N ILE A 91 -7.48 -9.91 -0.95
CA ILE A 91 -8.11 -10.82 0.01
C ILE A 91 -9.31 -11.54 -0.61
N ALA A 92 -10.15 -10.82 -1.35
CA ALA A 92 -11.32 -11.40 -1.98
C ALA A 92 -10.97 -12.45 -3.05
N GLN A 93 -9.86 -12.26 -3.77
CA GLN A 93 -9.42 -13.14 -4.86
C GLN A 93 -8.51 -14.28 -4.39
N ASN A 94 -7.86 -14.15 -3.24
CA ASN A 94 -6.96 -15.16 -2.67
C ASN A 94 -7.56 -15.72 -1.39
N SER A 95 -8.62 -16.52 -1.55
CA SER A 95 -9.50 -16.99 -0.48
C SER A 95 -8.89 -18.03 0.48
N THR A 96 -7.76 -18.63 0.10
CA THR A 96 -7.06 -19.64 0.91
C THR A 96 -5.70 -19.15 1.40
N GLU A 97 -5.17 -19.76 2.47
CA GLU A 97 -3.85 -19.42 3.01
C GLU A 97 -2.76 -19.52 1.94
N ARG A 98 -2.80 -20.59 1.14
CA ARG A 98 -1.80 -20.84 0.09
C ARG A 98 -1.86 -19.81 -1.04
N GLU A 99 -3.05 -19.41 -1.45
CA GLU A 99 -3.24 -18.39 -2.48
C GLU A 99 -2.76 -17.03 -1.97
N LEU A 100 -3.16 -16.64 -0.76
CA LEU A 100 -2.75 -15.35 -0.20
C LEU A 100 -1.24 -15.33 0.05
N HIS A 101 -0.66 -16.44 0.51
CA HIS A 101 0.78 -16.60 0.65
C HIS A 101 1.49 -16.41 -0.70
N ALA A 102 1.05 -17.11 -1.74
CA ALA A 102 1.63 -17.01 -3.08
C ALA A 102 1.52 -15.58 -3.63
N TRP A 103 0.39 -14.91 -3.41
CA TRP A 103 0.18 -13.52 -3.82
C TRP A 103 1.12 -12.54 -3.11
N ILE A 104 1.23 -12.62 -1.77
CA ILE A 104 2.19 -11.81 -1.00
C ILE A 104 3.62 -12.08 -1.48
N GLY A 105 3.95 -13.33 -1.82
CA GLY A 105 5.23 -13.69 -2.43
C GLY A 105 5.49 -13.02 -3.78
N GLN A 106 4.47 -12.91 -4.64
CA GLN A 106 4.58 -12.17 -5.91
C GLN A 106 4.81 -10.67 -5.68
N LEU A 107 4.09 -10.06 -4.73
CA LEU A 107 4.29 -8.65 -4.38
C LEU A 107 5.71 -8.40 -3.84
N LEU A 108 6.22 -9.29 -2.99
CA LEU A 108 7.60 -9.21 -2.48
C LEU A 108 8.64 -9.28 -3.59
N ASN A 109 8.45 -10.18 -4.57
CA ASN A 109 9.34 -10.29 -5.72
C ASN A 109 9.27 -9.03 -6.60
N ALA A 110 8.08 -8.48 -6.83
CA ALA A 110 7.91 -7.23 -7.57
C ALA A 110 8.59 -6.05 -6.86
N LEU A 111 8.45 -5.96 -5.53
CA LEU A 111 9.13 -4.96 -4.71
C LEU A 111 10.65 -5.09 -4.82
N ASP A 112 11.21 -6.29 -4.65
CA ASP A 112 12.65 -6.53 -4.74
C ASP A 112 13.22 -6.16 -6.13
N GLN A 113 12.50 -6.50 -7.21
CA GLN A 113 12.90 -6.14 -8.57
C GLN A 113 12.84 -4.62 -8.81
N ALA A 114 11.76 -3.98 -8.37
CA ALA A 114 11.59 -2.53 -8.51
C ALA A 114 12.67 -1.78 -7.73
N SER A 115 12.91 -2.13 -6.46
CA SER A 115 13.95 -1.50 -5.64
C SER A 115 15.35 -1.64 -6.25
N LYS A 116 15.72 -2.83 -6.75
CA LYS A 116 17.01 -3.03 -7.42
C LYS A 116 17.17 -2.17 -8.67
N SER A 117 16.11 -2.11 -9.51
CA SER A 117 16.11 -1.30 -10.72
C SER A 117 16.20 0.20 -10.41
N THR A 118 15.42 0.67 -9.44
CA THR A 118 15.45 2.05 -8.96
C THR A 118 16.83 2.43 -8.44
N GLU A 119 17.41 1.63 -7.53
CA GLU A 119 18.74 1.88 -6.98
C GLU A 119 19.81 2.00 -8.08
N GLN A 120 19.75 1.11 -9.07
CA GLN A 120 20.66 1.13 -10.22
C GLN A 120 20.51 2.41 -11.05
N VAL A 121 19.28 2.83 -11.35
CA VAL A 121 19.01 4.06 -12.12
C VAL A 121 19.42 5.30 -11.33
N VAL A 122 19.08 5.38 -10.04
CA VAL A 122 19.48 6.48 -9.16
C VAL A 122 21.00 6.64 -9.15
N ALA A 123 21.74 5.55 -9.03
CA ALA A 123 23.21 5.58 -9.06
C ALA A 123 23.76 6.02 -10.43
N ASN A 124 23.23 5.47 -11.53
CA ASN A 124 23.69 5.76 -12.88
C ASN A 124 23.50 7.22 -13.29
N TYR A 125 22.39 7.82 -12.90
CA TYR A 125 22.03 9.21 -13.27
C TYR A 125 22.24 10.21 -12.13
N ARG A 126 22.74 9.77 -10.96
CA ARG A 126 22.98 10.58 -9.75
C ARG A 126 21.75 11.38 -9.35
N LEU A 127 20.61 10.68 -9.27
CA LEU A 127 19.33 11.29 -8.93
C LEU A 127 19.28 11.64 -7.44
N ASP A 128 18.71 12.80 -7.12
CA ASP A 128 18.51 13.25 -5.74
C ASP A 128 17.09 12.92 -5.26
N MET A 129 16.95 11.70 -4.75
CA MET A 129 15.69 11.17 -4.23
C MET A 129 15.26 11.83 -2.90
N ASN A 130 16.19 12.47 -2.19
CA ASN A 130 15.97 13.09 -0.88
C ASN A 130 15.55 14.56 -0.98
N SER A 131 15.75 15.19 -2.13
CA SER A 131 15.30 16.57 -2.36
C SER A 131 13.78 16.70 -2.14
N THR A 132 13.28 17.83 -1.64
CA THR A 132 11.82 18.10 -1.58
C THR A 132 11.20 18.36 -2.96
N ARG A 133 11.95 18.17 -4.05
CA ARG A 133 11.50 18.40 -5.43
C ARG A 133 10.64 17.25 -5.95
N SER A 134 9.90 17.54 -7.02
CA SER A 134 9.12 16.57 -7.81
C SER A 134 9.99 15.40 -8.26
N MET A 135 9.44 14.18 -8.15
CA MET A 135 10.15 12.98 -8.65
C MET A 135 10.13 12.93 -10.18
N ILE A 136 9.06 13.43 -10.80
CA ILE A 136 8.92 13.48 -12.26
C ILE A 136 9.94 14.45 -12.87
N ASP A 137 10.15 15.61 -12.23
CA ASP A 137 11.14 16.58 -12.66
C ASP A 137 12.57 16.04 -12.53
N GLU A 138 12.86 15.38 -11.40
CA GLU A 138 14.17 14.77 -11.18
C GLU A 138 14.46 13.66 -12.20
N ALA A 139 13.44 12.88 -12.57
CA ALA A 139 13.55 11.84 -13.58
C ALA A 139 13.87 12.40 -14.99
N GLN A 140 13.68 13.70 -15.26
CA GLN A 140 14.08 14.30 -16.55
C GLN A 140 15.59 14.26 -16.80
N LYS A 141 16.41 14.03 -15.77
CA LYS A 141 17.85 13.77 -15.93
C LYS A 141 18.14 12.48 -16.70
N ILE A 142 17.18 11.56 -16.79
CA ILE A 142 17.26 10.34 -17.58
C ILE A 142 16.91 10.68 -19.04
N PRO A 143 17.88 10.62 -19.99
CA PRO A 143 17.64 11.08 -21.36
C PRO A 143 16.68 10.19 -22.16
N ALA A 144 16.79 8.87 -21.96
CA ALA A 144 15.96 7.91 -22.68
C ALA A 144 14.57 7.79 -22.04
N ALA A 145 13.53 8.09 -22.81
CA ALA A 145 12.15 8.09 -22.33
C ALA A 145 11.69 6.72 -21.80
N SER A 146 12.10 5.62 -22.44
CA SER A 146 11.79 4.26 -21.97
C SER A 146 12.39 3.97 -20.60
N ILE A 147 13.66 4.30 -20.39
CA ILE A 147 14.34 4.13 -19.10
C ILE A 147 13.68 5.00 -18.03
N ARG A 148 13.35 6.25 -18.37
CA ARG A 148 12.66 7.17 -17.47
C ARG A 148 11.28 6.66 -17.05
N ASN A 149 10.49 6.17 -18.00
CA ASN A 149 9.17 5.63 -17.70
C ASN A 149 9.26 4.38 -16.83
N ASN A 150 10.19 3.46 -17.13
CA ASN A 150 10.40 2.27 -16.32
C ASN A 150 10.81 2.64 -14.89
N PHE A 151 11.73 3.59 -14.73
CA PHE A 151 12.13 4.10 -13.41
C PHE A 151 10.95 4.66 -12.60
N LEU A 152 10.10 5.48 -13.22
CA LEU A 152 8.93 6.04 -12.54
C LEU A 152 7.89 4.96 -12.19
N ILE A 153 7.74 3.94 -13.05
CA ILE A 153 6.91 2.75 -12.74
C ILE A 153 7.50 1.99 -11.55
N ASP A 154 8.80 1.75 -11.53
CA ASP A 154 9.48 1.04 -10.43
C ASP A 154 9.31 1.81 -9.11
N CYS A 155 9.52 3.13 -9.11
CA CYS A 155 9.27 3.96 -7.92
C CYS A 155 7.82 3.89 -7.42
N TRP A 156 6.84 3.85 -8.34
CA TRP A 156 5.45 3.65 -7.97
C TRP A 156 5.21 2.25 -7.38
N LEU A 157 5.75 1.20 -8.01
CA LEU A 157 5.63 -0.18 -7.54
C LEU A 157 6.27 -0.36 -6.15
N GLU A 158 7.38 0.29 -5.87
CA GLU A 158 8.01 0.23 -4.54
C GLU A 158 7.08 0.77 -3.46
N ALA A 159 6.48 1.94 -3.69
CA ALA A 159 5.55 2.55 -2.72
C ALA A 159 4.29 1.68 -2.56
N LEU A 160 3.71 1.25 -3.69
CA LEU A 160 2.49 0.43 -3.73
C LEU A 160 2.69 -0.93 -3.03
N CYS A 161 3.68 -1.71 -3.47
CA CYS A 161 3.95 -3.03 -2.92
C CYS A 161 4.36 -2.95 -1.45
N THR A 162 5.14 -1.93 -1.04
CA THR A 162 5.48 -1.74 0.38
C THR A 162 4.22 -1.57 1.23
N ALA A 163 3.27 -0.74 0.78
CA ALA A 163 2.02 -0.52 1.48
C ALA A 163 1.15 -1.79 1.52
N GLU A 164 0.94 -2.44 0.37
CA GLU A 164 0.10 -3.63 0.26
C GLU A 164 0.65 -4.81 1.07
N ILE A 165 1.95 -5.13 0.95
CA ILE A 165 2.59 -6.25 1.69
C ILE A 165 2.52 -6.03 3.19
N ARG A 166 2.64 -4.78 3.66
CA ARG A 166 2.57 -4.44 5.08
C ARG A 166 1.21 -4.79 5.67
N VAL A 167 0.14 -4.36 5.01
CA VAL A 167 -1.22 -4.62 5.46
C VAL A 167 -1.58 -6.09 5.26
N LEU A 168 -1.28 -6.66 4.09
CA LEU A 168 -1.59 -8.06 3.78
C LEU A 168 -0.80 -9.04 4.66
N GLY A 169 0.45 -8.75 5.01
CA GLY A 169 1.24 -9.56 5.93
C GLY A 169 0.66 -9.58 7.34
N TRP A 170 0.13 -8.45 7.81
CA TRP A 170 -0.58 -8.37 9.08
C TRP A 170 -1.91 -9.13 9.02
N LEU A 171 -2.72 -8.90 7.98
CA LEU A 171 -3.99 -9.61 7.78
C LEU A 171 -3.79 -11.13 7.64
N TYR A 172 -2.73 -11.57 6.96
CA TYR A 172 -2.35 -12.98 6.90
C TYR A 172 -2.13 -13.56 8.30
N GLN A 173 -1.40 -12.85 9.16
CA GLN A 173 -1.18 -13.28 10.54
C GLN A 173 -2.49 -13.40 11.32
N GLU A 174 -3.40 -12.43 11.15
CA GLU A 174 -4.69 -12.46 11.83
C GLU A 174 -5.63 -13.53 11.31
N PHE A 175 -5.58 -13.83 10.01
CA PHE A 175 -6.44 -14.84 9.39
C PHE A 175 -6.01 -16.26 9.78
N TYR A 176 -4.70 -16.52 9.85
CA TYR A 176 -4.16 -17.86 9.98
C TYR A 176 -3.40 -18.09 11.30
N ALA A 177 -3.43 -17.12 12.22
CA ALA A 177 -2.70 -17.15 13.50
C ALA A 177 -1.20 -17.46 13.36
N ARG A 178 -0.61 -17.13 12.21
CA ARG A 178 0.80 -17.41 11.88
C ARG A 178 1.37 -16.26 11.05
N PRO A 179 2.54 -15.70 11.43
CA PRO A 179 3.17 -14.67 10.63
C PRO A 179 3.55 -15.20 9.24
N PHE A 180 3.41 -14.33 8.24
CA PHE A 180 3.90 -14.62 6.90
C PHE A 180 5.42 -14.85 6.92
N HIS A 181 5.88 -15.88 6.20
CA HIS A 181 7.30 -16.11 5.93
C HIS A 181 7.46 -16.54 4.47
N PRO A 182 8.38 -15.96 3.69
CA PRO A 182 8.53 -16.28 2.26
C PRO A 182 8.78 -17.76 1.97
N SER A 183 9.43 -18.45 2.92
CA SER A 183 9.77 -19.88 2.83
C SER A 183 8.74 -20.82 3.47
N ASN A 184 7.60 -20.31 3.95
CA ASN A 184 6.51 -21.20 4.34
C ASN A 184 5.90 -21.78 3.06
N PHE A 185 5.57 -23.07 3.08
CA PHE A 185 5.10 -23.92 1.96
C PHE A 185 6.19 -24.50 1.04
#